data_AF-M9LC14-F1
#
_entry.id   AF-M9LC14-F1
#
_cell.length_a   1.000
_cell.length_b   1.000
_cell.length_c   1.000
_cell.angle_alpha   90.00
_cell.angle_beta   90.00
_cell.angle_gamma   90.00
#
_symmetry.space_group_name_H-M   'P 1'
#
loop_
_entity.id
_entity.type
_entity.pdbx_description
1 polymer ?
#
loop_
_entity_poly.entity_id
_entity_poly.type
_entity_poly.pdbx_seq_one_letter_code
_entity_poly.pdbx_strand_id
1 'polypeptide(L)'
;MFMKRILVVTSLTALTILSATTACAQESPATTEISTATLDESVQPNEEKERVKRDTRLRVNNEGFAGVEVTKKFEIPEHYGWVKVWVKNEGKKEIKVSVEKDNNGGQKMFETVPPGDSWTGYAEKPFSTGDHFVQVTSDEAEMQGHMSVKIGNDKEQL
;
A
#
# COMPACT_ATOMS: atom_id res chain seq x y z
N MET A 1 -26.52 -9.39 37.78
CA MET A 1 -27.93 -9.69 37.48
C MET A 1 -28.30 -9.00 36.17
N PHE A 2 -28.64 -9.80 35.15
CA PHE A 2 -29.21 -9.52 33.83
C PHE A 2 -28.53 -8.57 32.81
N MET A 3 -27.76 -9.22 31.92
CA MET A 3 -27.65 -9.09 30.47
C MET A 3 -28.59 -8.13 29.71
N LYS A 4 -28.02 -7.49 28.67
CA LYS A 4 -28.59 -7.53 27.30
C LYS A 4 -27.50 -7.33 26.25
N ARG A 5 -27.13 -8.42 25.56
CA ARG A 5 -26.43 -8.37 24.27
C ARG A 5 -27.52 -8.44 23.20
N ILE A 6 -27.65 -7.39 22.41
CA ILE A 6 -28.57 -7.35 21.27
C ILE A 6 -27.76 -7.73 20.03
N LEU A 7 -28.01 -8.96 19.56
CA LEU A 7 -27.61 -9.49 18.27
C LEU A 7 -28.67 -9.04 17.25
N VAL A 8 -28.28 -8.35 16.17
CA VAL A 8 -29.14 -8.17 15.00
C VAL A 8 -28.42 -8.73 13.79
N VAL A 9 -29.09 -9.67 13.13
CA VAL A 9 -28.68 -10.46 11.98
C VAL A 9 -29.41 -9.90 10.74
N THR A 10 -28.87 -10.16 9.55
CA THR A 10 -29.44 -10.05 8.19
C THR A 10 -29.46 -8.63 7.60
N SER A 11 -29.05 -8.41 6.35
CA SER A 11 -29.47 -9.16 5.16
C SER A 11 -28.45 -9.09 4.01
N LEU A 12 -28.47 -10.17 3.23
CA LEU A 12 -27.77 -10.42 1.98
C LEU A 12 -28.65 -9.95 0.83
N THR A 13 -28.18 -9.04 -0.02
CA THR A 13 -28.83 -8.70 -1.30
C THR A 13 -27.90 -9.04 -2.46
N ALA A 14 -28.45 -9.81 -3.40
CA ALA A 14 -27.77 -10.38 -4.54
C ALA A 14 -28.02 -9.57 -5.83
N LEU A 15 -27.02 -9.62 -6.72
CA LEU A 15 -27.08 -9.77 -8.18
C LEU A 15 -27.90 -8.76 -9.02
N THR A 16 -27.22 -8.13 -9.99
CA THR A 16 -27.60 -8.22 -11.41
C THR A 16 -26.39 -7.91 -12.29
N ILE A 17 -26.17 -8.78 -13.28
CA ILE A 17 -25.18 -8.67 -14.35
C ILE A 17 -25.89 -8.03 -15.53
N LEU A 18 -25.26 -7.08 -16.22
CA LEU A 18 -25.70 -6.65 -17.55
C LEU A 18 -24.51 -6.66 -18.52
N SER A 19 -24.52 -7.65 -19.41
CA SER A 19 -23.61 -7.74 -20.55
C SER A 19 -24.24 -7.02 -21.74
N ALA A 20 -23.44 -6.25 -22.49
CA ALA A 20 -23.82 -5.79 -23.82
C ALA A 20 -22.70 -6.15 -24.81
N THR A 21 -23.00 -7.16 -25.62
CA THR A 21 -22.26 -7.56 -26.81
C THR A 21 -22.54 -6.55 -27.93
N THR A 22 -21.53 -6.15 -28.69
CA THR A 22 -21.77 -5.64 -30.05
C THR A 22 -20.69 -6.18 -30.96
N ALA A 23 -21.12 -7.09 -31.82
CA ALA A 23 -20.36 -7.58 -32.95
C ALA A 23 -20.74 -6.73 -34.18
N CYS A 24 -19.75 -6.24 -34.91
CA CYS A 24 -19.93 -5.90 -36.32
C CYS A 24 -18.94 -6.73 -37.12
N ALA A 25 -19.51 -7.56 -38.00
CA ALA A 25 -18.80 -8.38 -38.95
C ALA A 25 -18.40 -7.56 -40.19
N GLN A 26 -17.26 -7.97 -40.76
CA GLN A 26 -16.86 -8.03 -42.18
C GLN A 26 -17.23 -6.88 -43.13
N GLU A 27 -16.23 -6.46 -43.90
CA GLU A 27 -16.24 -6.66 -45.36
C GLU A 27 -14.80 -6.64 -45.91
N SER A 28 -14.52 -7.57 -46.83
CA SER A 28 -13.32 -7.64 -47.67
C SER A 28 -13.77 -7.42 -49.12
N PRO A 29 -12.92 -6.80 -49.96
CA PRO A 29 -12.70 -7.41 -51.27
C PRO A 29 -11.24 -7.37 -51.76
N ALA A 30 -10.81 -8.55 -52.23
CA ALA A 30 -9.98 -8.93 -53.38
C ALA A 30 -8.92 -8.00 -54.02
N THR A 31 -7.68 -8.53 -54.03
CA THR A 31 -6.75 -8.81 -55.16
C THR A 31 -6.25 -7.67 -56.07
N THR A 32 -4.91 -7.50 -56.15
CA THR A 32 -4.05 -7.67 -57.36
C THR A 32 -2.57 -7.44 -57.01
N GLU A 33 -1.70 -8.38 -57.42
CA GLU A 33 -0.24 -8.38 -57.25
C GLU A 33 0.48 -7.37 -58.15
N ILE A 34 1.59 -6.75 -57.71
CA ILE A 34 2.83 -6.56 -58.51
C ILE A 34 4.05 -6.48 -57.55
N SER A 35 5.07 -7.25 -57.88
CA SER A 35 6.39 -7.34 -57.23
C SER A 35 7.22 -6.06 -57.41
N THR A 36 7.81 -5.51 -56.35
CA THR A 36 9.07 -4.78 -56.43
C THR A 36 9.80 -4.91 -55.09
N ALA A 37 10.90 -5.63 -55.08
CA ALA A 37 11.81 -5.70 -53.95
C ALA A 37 12.48 -4.34 -53.77
N THR A 38 12.19 -3.68 -52.65
CA THR A 38 12.96 -2.54 -52.17
C THR A 38 13.32 -2.85 -50.73
N LEU A 39 14.62 -2.99 -50.46
CA LEU A 39 15.19 -3.06 -49.12
C LEU A 39 14.80 -1.79 -48.38
N ASP A 40 13.81 -1.88 -47.49
CA ASP A 40 13.49 -0.81 -46.54
C ASP A 40 13.61 -1.40 -45.13
N GLU A 41 14.67 -0.98 -44.47
CA GLU A 41 14.96 -1.24 -43.07
C GLU A 41 13.92 -0.51 -42.23
N SER A 42 12.73 -1.10 -42.10
CA SER A 42 11.71 -0.61 -41.17
C SER A 42 12.11 -1.01 -39.76
N VAL A 43 12.90 -0.12 -39.15
CA VAL A 43 13.11 -0.03 -37.70
C VAL A 43 11.75 -0.14 -37.03
N GLN A 44 11.51 -1.26 -36.35
CA GLN A 44 10.38 -1.34 -35.43
C GLN A 44 10.55 -0.20 -34.42
N PRO A 45 9.54 0.65 -34.18
CA PRO A 45 9.60 1.56 -33.05
C PRO A 45 9.62 0.66 -31.82
N ASN A 46 10.81 0.47 -31.27
CA ASN A 46 10.96 0.00 -29.91
C ASN A 46 10.31 1.09 -29.08
N GLU A 47 9.04 0.89 -28.70
CA GLU A 47 8.37 1.68 -27.68
C GLU A 47 9.19 1.49 -26.40
N GLU A 48 10.23 2.29 -26.25
CA GLU A 48 10.99 2.40 -25.02
C GLU A 48 9.99 2.90 -23.99
N LYS A 49 9.39 1.97 -23.25
CA LYS A 49 8.60 2.28 -22.06
C LYS A 49 9.46 3.23 -21.24
N GLU A 50 9.04 4.49 -21.18
CA GLU A 50 9.68 5.53 -20.41
C GLU A 50 10.00 4.95 -19.02
N ARG A 51 11.30 4.87 -18.71
CA ARG A 51 11.75 4.29 -17.44
C ARG A 51 11.22 5.19 -16.33
N VAL A 52 10.20 4.73 -15.61
CA VAL A 52 9.68 5.41 -14.43
C VAL A 52 10.86 5.64 -13.48
N LYS A 53 11.22 6.92 -13.25
CA LYS A 53 12.29 7.29 -12.32
C LYS A 53 11.90 6.79 -10.94
N ARG A 54 12.63 5.82 -10.41
CA ARG A 54 12.39 5.26 -9.07
C ARG A 54 13.11 6.10 -8.00
N ASP A 55 12.42 6.42 -6.90
CA ASP A 55 12.94 7.24 -5.79
C ASP A 55 12.32 6.85 -4.44
N THR A 56 13.10 7.01 -3.36
CA THR A 56 12.64 6.75 -1.97
C THR A 56 13.06 7.85 -1.02
N ARG A 57 12.30 7.99 0.07
CA ARG A 57 12.56 8.98 1.12
C ARG A 57 12.40 8.34 2.50
N LEU A 58 13.33 8.64 3.39
CA LEU A 58 13.23 8.24 4.79
C LEU A 58 12.49 9.34 5.56
N ARG A 59 11.35 9.00 6.17
CA ARG A 59 10.52 9.94 6.92
C ARG A 59 10.73 9.84 8.43
N VAL A 60 11.01 8.63 8.92
CA VAL A 60 11.43 8.38 10.29
C VAL A 60 12.65 7.47 10.22
N ASN A 61 13.76 7.88 10.83
CA ASN A 61 15.03 7.17 10.75
C ASN A 61 15.43 6.65 12.12
N ASN A 62 15.21 5.35 12.34
CA ASN A 62 15.60 4.62 13.55
C ASN A 62 15.36 5.42 14.85
N GLU A 63 14.16 5.99 14.96
CA GLU A 63 13.81 6.86 16.08
C GLU A 63 13.40 6.00 17.27
N GLY A 64 14.02 6.27 18.43
CA GLY A 64 13.69 5.59 19.68
C GLY A 64 12.35 6.05 20.24
N PHE A 65 11.63 5.15 20.89
CA PHE A 65 10.38 5.44 21.61
C PHE A 65 10.34 4.74 22.97
N ALA A 66 9.58 5.31 23.91
CA ALA A 66 9.33 4.77 25.23
C ALA A 66 7.98 5.27 25.80
N GLY A 67 7.52 4.70 26.92
CA GLY A 67 6.26 5.04 27.58
C GLY A 67 5.20 3.95 27.37
N VAL A 68 3.92 4.27 27.46
CA VAL A 68 2.80 3.31 27.27
C VAL A 68 2.14 3.43 25.88
N GLU A 69 2.22 4.62 25.29
CA GLU A 69 1.69 4.98 23.98
C GLU A 69 2.59 6.02 23.33
N VAL A 70 2.87 5.84 22.04
CA VAL A 70 3.61 6.81 21.20
C VAL A 70 2.93 6.94 19.86
N THR A 71 2.73 8.18 19.43
CA THR A 71 2.24 8.51 18.09
C THR A 71 3.30 9.29 17.32
N LYS A 72 3.66 8.82 16.13
CA LYS A 72 4.61 9.47 15.25
C LYS A 72 3.97 9.85 13.92
N LYS A 73 3.94 11.16 13.64
CA LYS A 73 3.48 11.69 12.36
C LYS A 73 4.55 11.59 11.27
N PHE A 74 4.13 11.26 10.05
CA PHE A 74 4.94 11.37 8.84
C PHE A 74 4.08 11.81 7.64
N GLU A 75 4.68 12.55 6.71
CA GLU A 75 3.98 13.09 5.55
C GLU A 75 4.28 12.26 4.29
N ILE A 76 3.26 11.94 3.49
CA ILE A 76 3.40 11.34 2.17
C ILE A 76 3.19 12.43 1.09
N PRO A 77 4.23 12.82 0.35
CA PRO A 77 4.10 13.76 -0.76
C PRO A 77 3.51 13.06 -2.00
N GLU A 78 3.08 13.86 -2.98
CA GLU A 78 2.58 13.37 -4.26
C GLU A 78 3.56 12.39 -4.91
N HIS A 79 3.00 11.29 -5.44
CA HIS A 79 3.72 10.20 -6.09
C HIS A 79 4.53 9.27 -5.18
N TYR A 80 4.57 9.41 -3.84
CA TYR A 80 5.34 8.51 -2.95
C TYR A 80 4.46 7.61 -2.07
N GLY A 81 3.32 7.15 -2.60
CA GLY A 81 2.32 6.43 -1.81
C GLY A 81 2.76 5.08 -1.25
N TRP A 82 3.86 4.48 -1.71
CA TRP A 82 4.33 3.21 -1.16
C TRP A 82 5.03 3.45 0.18
N VAL A 83 4.67 2.64 1.19
CA VAL A 83 5.19 2.81 2.55
C VAL A 83 5.78 1.49 3.07
N LYS A 84 6.91 1.60 3.76
CA LYS A 84 7.52 0.55 4.58
C LYS A 84 7.70 1.07 5.99
N VAL A 85 7.18 0.32 6.95
CA VAL A 85 7.34 0.60 8.37
C VAL A 85 8.13 -0.53 8.99
N TRP A 86 9.14 -0.17 9.78
CA TRP A 86 9.87 -1.12 10.60
C TRP A 86 9.75 -0.70 12.05
N VAL A 87 9.46 -1.64 12.93
CA VAL A 87 9.38 -1.43 14.37
C VAL A 87 10.12 -2.56 15.08
N LYS A 88 10.93 -2.21 16.08
CA LYS A 88 11.57 -3.14 16.98
C LYS A 88 11.07 -2.91 18.40
N ASN A 89 10.59 -3.97 19.03
CA ASN A 89 10.18 -3.98 20.42
C ASN A 89 11.37 -4.41 21.29
N GLU A 90 11.93 -3.48 22.05
CA GLU A 90 13.01 -3.76 23.01
C GLU A 90 12.48 -3.88 24.44
N GLY A 91 11.16 -3.77 24.61
CA GLY A 91 10.46 -3.91 25.88
C GLY A 91 10.25 -5.37 26.28
N LYS A 92 9.60 -5.55 27.44
CA LYS A 92 9.29 -6.86 28.03
C LYS A 92 7.86 -7.33 27.78
N LYS A 93 7.05 -6.50 27.12
CA LYS A 93 5.64 -6.73 26.82
C LYS A 93 5.42 -6.56 25.32
N GLU A 94 4.39 -7.22 24.81
CA GLU A 94 3.99 -7.04 23.42
C GLU A 94 3.60 -5.59 23.16
N ILE A 95 3.86 -5.11 21.96
CA ILE A 95 3.39 -3.82 21.49
C ILE A 95 2.47 -4.01 20.30
N LYS A 96 1.46 -3.15 20.17
CA LYS A 96 0.60 -3.06 18.99
C LYS A 96 1.07 -1.88 18.16
N VAL A 97 1.25 -2.12 16.87
CA VAL A 97 1.62 -1.10 15.90
C VAL A 97 0.44 -0.89 14.97
N SER A 98 0.01 0.35 14.76
CA SER A 98 -0.95 0.71 13.72
C SER A 98 -0.41 1.85 12.84
N VAL A 99 -0.83 1.85 11.57
CA VAL A 99 -0.55 2.94 10.64
C VAL A 99 -1.86 3.44 10.08
N GLU A 100 -2.13 4.74 10.22
CA GLU A 100 -3.44 5.33 9.88
C GLU A 100 -3.25 6.64 9.10
N LYS A 101 -4.25 6.98 8.28
CA LYS A 101 -4.33 8.30 7.65
C LYS A 101 -5.19 9.17 8.56
N ASP A 102 -4.62 10.22 9.14
CA ASP A 102 -5.28 11.02 10.19
C ASP A 102 -5.71 10.16 11.41
N ASN A 103 -6.06 10.77 12.53
CA ASN A 103 -6.50 10.01 13.72
C ASN A 103 -7.87 9.30 13.54
N ASN A 104 -8.48 9.34 12.34
CA ASN A 104 -9.81 8.82 12.03
C ASN A 104 -9.95 8.15 10.64
N GLY A 105 -8.93 8.17 9.76
CA GLY A 105 -9.07 7.78 8.33
C GLY A 105 -8.88 6.29 8.03
N GLY A 106 -9.04 5.46 9.05
CA GLY A 106 -9.04 4.00 8.96
C GLY A 106 -7.63 3.41 8.94
N GLN A 107 -7.50 2.29 9.66
CA GLN A 107 -6.29 1.52 9.79
C GLN A 107 -5.80 0.99 8.44
N LYS A 108 -4.53 1.27 8.11
CA LYS A 108 -3.85 0.84 6.87
C LYS A 108 -2.92 -0.34 7.09
N MET A 109 -2.28 -0.41 8.26
CA MET A 109 -1.46 -1.53 8.72
C MET A 109 -1.74 -1.75 10.19
N PHE A 110 -1.64 -3.00 10.62
CA PHE A 110 -1.72 -3.39 12.01
C PHE A 110 -0.87 -4.62 12.26
N GLU A 111 -0.14 -4.64 13.37
CA GLU A 111 0.57 -5.82 13.83
C GLU A 111 0.77 -5.80 15.35
N THR A 112 0.84 -6.99 15.95
CA THR A 112 1.35 -7.15 17.31
C THR A 112 2.80 -7.66 17.27
N VAL A 113 3.72 -6.93 17.90
CA VAL A 113 5.15 -7.27 17.94
C VAL A 113 5.52 -7.82 19.32
N PRO A 114 5.92 -9.10 19.43
CA PRO A 114 6.34 -9.68 20.70
C PRO A 114 7.56 -8.97 21.32
N PRO A 115 7.80 -9.16 22.63
CA PRO A 115 8.99 -8.64 23.31
C PRO A 115 10.29 -9.14 22.65
N GLY A 116 11.22 -8.23 22.38
CA GLY A 116 12.52 -8.55 21.79
C GLY A 116 12.52 -8.76 20.28
N ASP A 117 11.34 -8.76 19.64
CA ASP A 117 11.18 -8.98 18.21
C ASP A 117 11.08 -7.69 17.40
N SER A 118 11.08 -7.84 16.07
CA SER A 118 10.83 -6.75 15.14
C SER A 118 9.83 -7.14 14.07
N TRP A 119 9.15 -6.15 13.53
CA TRP A 119 8.21 -6.29 12.43
C TRP A 119 8.56 -5.34 11.30
N THR A 120 8.33 -5.78 10.07
CA THR A 120 8.40 -4.95 8.86
C THR A 120 7.08 -5.05 8.09
N GLY A 121 6.33 -3.95 8.02
CA GLY A 121 5.12 -3.84 7.22
C GLY A 121 5.39 -3.17 5.88
N TYR A 122 4.72 -3.65 4.83
CA TYR A 122 4.73 -3.04 3.51
C TYR A 122 3.31 -2.68 3.08
N ALA A 123 3.15 -1.53 2.45
CA ALA A 123 1.86 -1.12 1.92
C ALA A 123 1.43 -2.10 0.82
N GLU A 124 0.21 -2.62 0.92
CA GLU A 124 -0.37 -3.49 -0.12
C GLU A 124 -0.72 -2.69 -1.38
N LYS A 125 -1.13 -1.43 -1.18
CA LYS A 125 -1.45 -0.44 -2.21
C LYS A 125 -0.89 0.93 -1.82
N PRO A 126 -0.65 1.86 -2.77
CA PRO A 126 -0.22 3.20 -2.45
C PRO A 126 -1.19 3.89 -1.50
N PHE A 127 -0.66 4.49 -0.43
CA PHE A 127 -1.38 5.38 0.45
C PHE A 127 -1.62 6.71 -0.26
N SER A 128 -2.67 7.42 0.17
CA SER A 128 -2.91 8.78 -0.34
C SER A 128 -1.85 9.75 0.18
N THR A 129 -1.78 10.93 -0.42
CA THR A 129 -0.93 12.01 0.08
C THR A 129 -1.41 12.57 1.42
N GLY A 130 -0.53 13.31 2.10
CA GLY A 130 -0.79 14.00 3.34
C GLY A 130 -0.23 13.30 4.59
N ASP A 131 -0.72 13.74 5.74
CA ASP A 131 -0.26 13.27 7.05
C ASP A 131 -0.77 11.86 7.36
N HIS A 132 0.14 11.05 7.88
CA HIS A 132 -0.09 9.68 8.35
C HIS A 132 0.59 9.52 9.70
N PHE A 133 0.13 8.53 10.46
CA PHE A 133 0.55 8.33 11.85
C PHE A 133 0.92 6.87 12.06
N VAL A 134 2.09 6.62 12.64
CA VAL A 134 2.44 5.34 13.25
C VAL A 134 2.11 5.45 14.72
N GLN A 135 1.24 4.60 15.23
CA GLN A 135 0.91 4.52 16.65
C GLN A 135 1.48 3.22 17.20
N VAL A 136 2.12 3.29 18.35
CA VAL A 136 2.63 2.14 19.09
C VAL A 136 2.04 2.18 20.48
N THR A 137 1.39 1.10 20.91
CA THR A 137 0.75 0.99 22.22
C THR A 137 1.10 -0.33 22.89
N SER A 138 0.95 -0.41 24.21
CA SER A 138 1.36 -1.58 25.00
C SER A 138 0.40 -1.91 26.16
N ASP A 139 -0.86 -1.47 26.03
CA ASP A 139 -1.94 -1.71 27.00
C ASP A 139 -1.51 -1.43 28.46
N GLU A 140 -1.01 -0.22 28.73
CA GLU A 140 -0.54 0.29 30.04
C GLU A 140 0.81 -0.26 30.55
N ALA A 141 1.50 -1.12 29.81
CA ALA A 141 2.87 -1.51 30.14
C ALA A 141 3.89 -0.46 29.71
N GLU A 142 5.01 -0.35 30.44
CA GLU A 142 6.17 0.40 29.91
C GLU A 142 6.77 -0.35 28.72
N MET A 143 6.83 0.31 27.56
CA MET A 143 7.49 -0.15 26.34
C MET A 143 8.73 0.69 26.04
N GLN A 144 9.63 0.11 25.25
CA GLN A 144 10.77 0.78 24.66
C GLN A 144 11.09 0.13 23.32
N GLY A 145 11.63 0.90 22.38
CA GLY A 145 11.97 0.35 21.07
C GLY A 145 12.40 1.41 20.08
N HIS A 146 12.44 1.00 18.81
CA HIS A 146 12.82 1.85 17.70
C HIS A 146 11.86 1.69 16.54
N MET A 147 11.65 2.75 15.77
CA MET A 147 10.84 2.71 14.56
C MET A 147 11.51 3.42 13.38
N SER A 148 11.16 3.00 12.17
CA SER A 148 11.55 3.65 10.92
C SER A 148 10.39 3.64 9.93
N VAL A 149 10.31 4.70 9.13
CA VAL A 149 9.31 4.82 8.06
C VAL A 149 10.03 5.28 6.80
N LYS A 150 9.98 4.44 5.76
CA LYS A 150 10.45 4.76 4.42
C LYS A 150 9.26 4.82 3.46
N ILE A 151 9.28 5.80 2.56
CA ILE A 151 8.30 5.94 1.50
C ILE A 151 8.97 5.88 0.13
N GLY A 152 8.22 5.49 -0.90
CA GLY A 152 8.72 5.31 -2.25
C GLY A 152 7.65 5.59 -3.29
N ASN A 153 8.10 5.98 -4.48
CA ASN A 153 7.19 6.11 -5.62
C ASN A 153 6.93 4.78 -6.36
N ASP A 154 7.66 3.73 -5.97
CA ASP A 154 7.47 2.38 -6.43
C ASP A 154 7.69 1.37 -5.29
N LYS A 155 6.95 0.26 -5.29
CA LYS A 155 7.02 -0.76 -4.22
C LYS A 155 8.35 -1.49 -4.21
N GLU A 156 8.96 -1.72 -5.37
CA GLU A 156 10.18 -2.53 -5.52
C GLU A 156 11.41 -1.87 -4.88
N GLN A 157 11.31 -0.60 -4.47
CA GLN A 157 12.42 0.18 -3.89
C GLN A 157 12.45 0.21 -2.35
N LEU A 158 11.43 -0.35 -1.69
CA LEU A 158 11.25 -0.19 -0.25
C LEU A 158 12.06 -1.16 0.62
#